data_AF-A0A521XG97-F1
#
_entry.id   AF-A0A521XG97-F1
#
_cell.length_a   1.000
_cell.length_b   1.000
_cell.length_c   1.000
_cell.angle_alpha   90.00
_cell.angle_beta   90.00
_cell.angle_gamma   90.00
#
_symmetry.space_group_name_H-M   'P 1'
#
loop_
_entity.id
_entity.type
_entity.pdbx_description
1 polymer ?
#
loop_
_entity_poly.entity_id
_entity_poly.type
_entity_poly.pdbx_seq_one_letter_code
_entity_poly.pdbx_strand_id
1 'polypeptide(L)'
;MATTLKTQRNLKEEITLTPNGFLFDHVTGLTYTVNETGGLILKHLMEGGTAAEALKAMTGEYDISESMARKDLEEFIEQVRSFGVL
;
A
#
# COMPACT_ATOMS: atom_id res chain seq x y z
N MET A 1 1.63 -25.28 19.21
CA MET A 1 1.67 -23.81 19.09
C MET A 1 1.57 -23.49 17.61
N ALA A 2 0.39 -23.09 17.15
CA ALA A 2 0.18 -22.78 15.74
C ALA A 2 0.84 -21.44 15.43
N THR A 3 1.91 -21.48 14.64
CA THR A 3 2.57 -20.29 14.09
C THR A 3 1.59 -19.61 13.15
N THR A 4 0.93 -18.55 13.61
CA THR A 4 0.08 -17.71 12.77
C THR A 4 0.97 -17.05 11.72
N LEU A 5 0.86 -17.51 10.47
CA LEU A 5 1.40 -16.86 9.29
C LEU A 5 0.82 -15.44 9.21
N LYS A 6 1.56 -14.45 9.73
CA LYS A 6 1.37 -13.06 9.32
C LYS A 6 1.86 -12.99 7.88
N THR A 7 0.95 -12.97 6.92
CA THR A 7 1.27 -12.63 5.53
C THR A 7 1.71 -11.17 5.49
N GLN A 8 2.95 -10.89 5.89
CA GLN A 8 3.58 -9.61 5.64
C GLN A 8 3.80 -9.52 4.13
N ARG A 9 3.15 -8.53 3.52
CA ARG A 9 3.28 -8.21 2.10
C ARG A 9 4.45 -7.24 2.00
N ASN A 10 5.59 -7.72 1.52
CA ASN A 10 6.82 -6.92 1.50
C ASN A 10 6.88 -6.12 0.21
N LEU A 11 6.79 -4.80 0.32
CA LEU A 11 7.23 -3.91 -0.74
C LEU A 11 8.73 -4.12 -1.02
N LYS A 12 9.17 -3.84 -2.24
CA LYS A 12 10.60 -3.76 -2.57
C LYS A 12 11.31 -2.80 -1.60
N GLU A 13 12.49 -3.18 -1.11
CA GLU A 13 13.27 -2.34 -0.17
C GLU A 13 13.89 -1.12 -0.88
N GLU A 14 14.05 -1.21 -2.20
CA GLU A 14 14.69 -0.22 -3.05
C GLU A 14 13.70 0.76 -3.69
N ILE A 15 12.59 1.06 -3.02
CA ILE A 15 11.63 2.07 -3.47
C ILE A 15 11.66 3.29 -2.55
N THR A 16 11.43 4.47 -3.11
CA THR A 16 11.26 5.72 -2.35
C THR A 16 9.93 6.33 -2.68
N LEU A 17 9.12 6.61 -1.65
CA LEU A 17 7.87 7.36 -1.76
C LEU A 17 8.06 8.75 -1.16
N THR A 18 7.77 9.78 -1.93
CA THR A 18 7.76 11.16 -1.45
C THR A 18 6.39 11.52 -0.84
N PRO A 19 6.31 12.57 0.01
CA PRO A 19 5.04 13.02 0.58
C PRO A 19 3.98 13.44 -0.45
N ASN A 20 4.38 13.87 -1.66
CA ASN A 20 3.46 14.25 -2.74
C ASN A 20 3.09 13.08 -3.66
N GLY A 21 3.38 11.83 -3.27
CA GLY A 21 2.95 10.63 -4.01
C GLY A 21 3.84 10.25 -5.19
N PHE A 22 5.09 10.70 -5.23
CA PHE A 22 6.05 10.25 -6.23
C PHE A 22 6.77 9.00 -5.72
N LEU A 23 6.62 7.90 -6.45
CA LEU A 23 7.26 6.62 -6.15
C LEU A 23 8.36 6.35 -7.17
N PHE A 24 9.58 6.10 -6.69
CA PHE A 24 10.72 5.75 -7.53
C PHE A 24 11.25 4.37 -7.17
N ASP A 25 11.36 3.48 -8.15
CA ASP A 25 12.04 2.19 -8.03
C ASP A 25 13.50 2.35 -8.45
N HIS A 26 14.42 2.26 -7.49
CA HIS A 26 15.87 2.44 -7.72
C HIS A 26 16.51 1.31 -8.53
N VAL A 27 15.85 0.15 -8.66
CA VAL A 27 16.35 -1.01 -9.41
C VAL A 27 15.99 -0.88 -10.89
N THR A 28 14.75 -0.52 -11.18
CA THR A 28 14.26 -0.45 -12.57
C THR A 28 14.37 0.95 -13.19
N GLY A 29 14.51 1.99 -12.36
CA GLY A 29 14.47 3.39 -12.77
C GLY A 29 13.05 3.88 -13.11
N LEU A 30 12.01 3.07 -12.85
CA LEU A 30 10.63 3.44 -13.12
C LEU A 30 10.11 4.42 -12.06
N THR A 31 9.29 5.35 -12.54
CA THR A 31 8.61 6.34 -11.72
C THR A 31 7.10 6.17 -11.82
N TYR A 32 6.43 6.33 -10.68
CA TYR A 32 4.97 6.29 -10.60
C TYR A 32 4.49 7.51 -9.82
N THR A 33 3.28 7.94 -10.14
CA THR A 33 2.54 8.91 -9.32
C THR A 33 1.35 8.21 -8.70
N VAL A 34 1.24 8.29 -7.39
CA VAL A 34 0.08 7.83 -6.64
C VAL A 34 -0.72 9.02 -6.13
N ASN A 35 -2.03 8.85 -6.03
CA ASN A 35 -2.88 9.83 -5.36
C ASN A 35 -2.70 9.76 -3.83
N GLU A 36 -3.38 10.64 -3.11
CA GLU A 36 -3.31 10.73 -1.65
C GLU A 36 -3.65 9.40 -0.96
N THR A 37 -4.74 8.74 -1.38
CA THR A 37 -5.17 7.45 -0.82
C THR A 37 -4.15 6.34 -1.08
N GLY A 38 -3.60 6.25 -2.29
CA GLY A 38 -2.55 5.30 -2.63
C GLY A 38 -1.26 5.57 -1.85
N GLY A 39 -0.92 6.84 -1.63
CA GLY A 39 0.20 7.26 -0.78
C GLY A 39 0.04 6.83 0.68
N LEU A 40 -1.17 7.01 1.24
CA LEU A 40 -1.51 6.53 2.58
C LEU A 40 -1.31 5.01 2.70
N ILE A 41 -1.84 4.25 1.74
CA ILE A 41 -1.73 2.78 1.72
C ILE A 41 -0.25 2.36 1.62
N LEU A 42 0.48 2.89 0.64
CA LEU A 42 1.89 2.53 0.44
C LEU A 42 2.74 2.89 1.65
N LYS A 43 2.54 4.06 2.25
CA LYS A 43 3.25 4.46 3.46
C LYS A 43 3.05 3.45 4.59
N HIS A 44 1.81 3.04 4.84
CA HIS A 44 1.51 2.03 5.86
C HIS A 44 2.23 0.71 5.58
N LEU A 45 2.26 0.25 4.33
CA LEU A 45 2.94 -0.98 3.94
C LEU A 45 4.47 -0.86 4.04
N MET A 46 5.05 0.28 3.67
CA MET A 46 6.50 0.55 3.78
C MET A 46 6.96 0.58 5.24
N GLU A 47 6.11 1.05 6.15
CA GLU A 47 6.36 1.07 7.60
C GLU A 47 6.14 -0.31 8.27
N GLY A 48 5.87 -1.36 7.48
CA GLY A 48 5.65 -2.72 7.96
C GLY A 48 4.22 -3.00 8.45
N GLY A 49 3.31 -2.07 8.20
CA GLY A 49 1.88 -2.21 8.48
C GLY A 49 1.19 -3.22 7.57
N THR A 50 0.01 -3.65 8.00
CA THR A 50 -0.83 -4.63 7.31
C THR A 50 -1.91 -3.95 6.48
N ALA A 51 -2.45 -4.68 5.50
CA ALA A 51 -3.62 -4.21 4.75
C ALA A 51 -4.83 -3.91 5.66
N ALA A 52 -4.98 -4.62 6.79
CA ALA A 52 -6.06 -4.33 7.74
C ALA A 52 -5.85 -2.99 8.47
N GLU A 53 -4.60 -2.62 8.77
CA GLU A 53 -4.27 -1.31 9.35
C GLU A 53 -4.47 -0.19 8.34
N ALA A 54 -4.08 -0.39 7.08
CA ALA A 54 -4.37 0.54 5.99
C ALA A 54 -5.88 0.72 5.77
N LEU A 55 -6.67 -0.37 5.80
CA LEU A 55 -8.12 -0.32 5.71
C LEU A 55 -8.72 0.52 6.84
N LYS A 56 -8.24 0.29 8.07
CA LYS A 56 -8.69 1.06 9.24
C LYS A 56 -8.36 2.55 9.09
N ALA A 57 -7.17 2.88 8.58
CA ALA A 57 -6.78 4.26 8.30
C ALA A 57 -7.72 4.89 7.26
N MET A 58 -8.00 4.21 6.15
CA MET A 58 -8.93 4.69 5.12
C MET A 58 -10.32 5.00 5.68
N THR A 59 -10.91 4.07 6.46
CA THR A 59 -12.23 4.29 7.06
C THR A 59 -12.25 5.31 8.20
N GLY A 60 -11.08 5.65 8.76
CA GLY A 60 -10.96 6.65 9.81
C GLY A 60 -10.72 8.06 9.25
N GLU A 61 -10.08 8.15 8.08
CA GLU A 61 -9.75 9.42 7.42
C GLU A 61 -10.83 9.87 6.42
N TYR A 62 -11.50 8.92 5.77
CA TYR A 62 -12.52 9.18 4.77
C TYR A 62 -13.90 8.70 5.25
N ASP A 63 -14.94 9.47 4.92
CA ASP A 63 -16.34 9.10 5.19
C ASP A 63 -16.85 8.09 4.14
N ILE A 64 -16.31 6.88 4.20
CA ILE A 64 -16.63 5.76 3.30
C ILE A 64 -16.93 4.50 4.10
N SER A 65 -17.72 3.60 3.52
CA SER A 65 -17.97 2.30 4.16
C SER A 65 -16.73 1.42 4.10
N GLU A 66 -16.59 0.53 5.10
CA GLU A 66 -15.52 -0.47 5.12
C GLU A 66 -15.54 -1.36 3.86
N SER A 67 -16.72 -1.67 3.32
CA SER A 67 -16.85 -2.46 2.09
C SER A 67 -16.27 -1.76 0.86
N MET A 68 -16.49 -0.46 0.71
CA MET A 68 -15.91 0.33 -0.39
C MET A 68 -14.40 0.46 -0.19
N ALA A 69 -13.98 0.85 1.02
CA ALA A 69 -12.56 1.00 1.36
C ALA A 69 -11.77 -0.30 1.13
N ARG A 70 -12.36 -1.45 1.48
CA ARG A 70 -11.75 -2.77 1.27
C ARG A 70 -11.57 -3.10 -0.20
N LYS A 71 -12.61 -2.85 -1.01
CA LYS A 71 -12.55 -3.10 -2.45
C LYS A 71 -11.47 -2.24 -3.09
N ASP A 72 -11.45 -0.94 -2.80
CA ASP A 72 -10.47 0.00 -3.34
C ASP A 72 -9.04 -0.39 -2.92
N LEU A 73 -8.85 -0.81 -1.66
CA LEU A 73 -7.58 -1.30 -1.14
C LEU A 73 -7.10 -2.56 -1.87
N GLU A 74 -8.00 -3.53 -2.07
CA GLU A 74 -7.69 -4.79 -2.76
C GLU A 74 -7.30 -4.52 -4.22
N GLU A 75 -8.08 -3.72 -4.94
CA GLU A 75 -7.80 -3.32 -6.34
C GLU A 75 -6.46 -2.58 -6.45
N PHE A 76 -6.19 -1.64 -5.54
CA PHE A 76 -4.93 -0.90 -5.52
C PHE A 76 -3.73 -1.83 -5.28
N ILE A 77 -3.81 -2.76 -4.32
CA ILE A 77 -2.72 -3.69 -4.04
C ILE A 77 -2.44 -4.60 -5.24
N GLU A 78 -3.49 -5.08 -5.92
CA GLU A 78 -3.33 -5.87 -7.14
C GLU A 78 -2.64 -5.07 -8.25
N GLN A 79 -3.00 -3.79 -8.41
CA GLN A 79 -2.36 -2.91 -9.38
C GLN A 79 -0.86 -2.71 -9.07
N VAL A 80 -0.52 -2.41 -7.81
CA VAL A 80 0.88 -2.24 -7.38
C VAL A 80 1.72 -3.51 -7.62
N ARG A 81 1.13 -4.69 -7.38
CA ARG A 81 1.77 -5.99 -7.71
C ARG A 81 1.99 -6.18 -9.19
N SER A 82 1.03 -5.78 -10.02
CA SER A 82 1.15 -5.89 -11.48
C SER A 82 2.31 -5.08 -12.03
N PHE A 83 2.71 -4.00 -11.33
CA PHE A 83 3.89 -3.20 -11.64
C PHE A 83 5.19 -3.77 -11.04
N GLY A 84 5.10 -4.86 -10.28
CA GLY A 84 6.24 -5.47 -9.60
C GLY A 84 6.83 -4.61 -8.49
N VAL A 85 6.03 -3.75 -7.86
CA VAL A 85 6.44 -2.89 -6.75
C VAL A 85 6.26 -3.58 -5.39
N LEU A 86 5.21 -4.41 -5.28
CA LEU A 86 4.82 -5.20 -4.10
C LEU A 86 4.78 -6.70 -4.42
#